data_AF-A0A3N7J5D8-F1
#
_entry.id   AF-A0A3N7J5D8-F1
#
_cell.length_a   1.000
_cell.length_b   1.000
_cell.length_c   1.000
_cell.angle_alpha   90.00
_cell.angle_beta   90.00
_cell.angle_gamma   90.00
#
_symmetry.space_group_name_H-M   'P 1'
#
loop_
_entity.id
_entity.type
_entity.pdbx_description
1 polymer ?
#
loop_
_entity_poly.entity_id
_entity_poly.type
_entity_poly.pdbx_seq_one_letter_code
_entity_poly.pdbx_strand_id
1 'polypeptide(L)'
;MAEVYETFRRHAAPSFPLDVCLMCCVSEEVERALREWPLEQITARHLYEYNGSAKGIVQPVQEVKHLLPRMLDLLSEGEEIHHSIELSLIRLGLCPEGSWNDAERRVLDRFALAYFALILHGERRWHEEPLSVLLMFHIGGFAVQPLLDLWLQSEDPVSTVQFVTGTYWDFWEDRKYRNAFASDRHAFQAQLQAWMLDPVHRQRFASKMLTPAFQALADVQPPIGHMPFLMMAEGVFDQLTQ
;
A
#
# COMPACT_ATOMS: atom_id res chain seq x y z
N MET A 1 -8.36 1.43 14.26
CA MET A 1 -9.50 0.69 13.67
C MET A 1 -10.88 1.13 14.16
N ALA A 2 -11.12 1.34 15.45
CA ALA A 2 -12.45 1.77 15.96
C ALA A 2 -13.09 2.96 15.21
N GLU A 3 -12.31 3.98 14.87
CA GLU A 3 -12.79 5.15 14.12
C GLU A 3 -13.26 4.80 12.69
N VAL A 4 -12.61 3.84 12.04
CA VAL A 4 -13.00 3.34 10.71
C VAL A 4 -14.37 2.68 10.80
N TYR A 5 -14.53 1.72 11.71
CA TYR A 5 -15.81 1.03 11.91
C TYR A 5 -16.93 2.02 12.24
N GLU A 6 -16.69 3.01 13.11
CA GLU A 6 -17.71 4.02 13.43
C GLU A 6 -18.11 4.85 12.21
N THR A 7 -17.14 5.28 11.39
CA THR A 7 -17.40 6.12 10.22
C THR A 7 -18.21 5.39 9.15
N PHE A 8 -17.96 4.09 8.99
CA PHE A 8 -18.62 3.27 7.98
C PHE A 8 -19.83 2.49 8.50
N ARG A 9 -20.17 2.58 9.80
CA ARG A 9 -21.26 1.80 10.43
C ARG A 9 -22.63 1.95 9.77
N ARG A 10 -22.85 3.06 9.05
CA ARG A 10 -24.12 3.38 8.39
C ARG A 10 -24.30 2.67 7.06
N HIS A 11 -23.24 2.06 6.52
CA HIS A 11 -23.29 1.32 5.27
C HIS A 11 -23.70 -0.12 5.54
N ALA A 12 -24.99 -0.36 5.35
CA ALA A 12 -25.58 -1.69 5.49
C ALA A 12 -25.01 -2.66 4.44
N ALA A 13 -25.08 -3.95 4.76
CA ALA A 13 -24.75 -5.00 3.80
C ALA A 13 -25.63 -4.89 2.54
N PRO A 14 -25.07 -5.15 1.35
CA PRO A 14 -25.84 -5.18 0.11
C PRO A 14 -27.00 -6.18 0.16
N SER A 15 -28.17 -5.76 -0.30
CA SER A 15 -29.32 -6.64 -0.52
C SER A 15 -29.29 -7.36 -1.88
N PHE A 16 -28.28 -7.05 -2.70
CA PHE A 16 -28.03 -7.61 -4.02
C PHE A 16 -26.74 -8.46 -4.01
N PRO A 17 -26.58 -9.40 -4.95
CA PRO A 17 -25.35 -10.18 -5.07
C PRO A 17 -24.12 -9.30 -5.28
N LEU A 18 -23.01 -9.63 -4.64
CA LEU A 18 -21.75 -8.87 -4.77
C LEU A 18 -21.22 -8.90 -6.22
N ASP A 19 -20.46 -7.88 -6.61
CA ASP A 19 -19.77 -7.82 -7.90
C ASP A 19 -18.53 -8.75 -7.91
N VAL A 20 -18.81 -10.04 -8.01
CA VAL A 20 -17.85 -11.15 -8.04
C VAL A 20 -18.25 -12.19 -9.09
N CYS A 21 -17.27 -12.90 -9.64
CA CYS A 21 -17.54 -14.06 -10.48
C CYS A 21 -17.85 -15.32 -9.66
N LEU A 22 -19.13 -15.69 -9.61
CA LEU A 22 -19.62 -16.92 -8.97
C LEU A 22 -19.33 -18.21 -9.77
N MET A 23 -18.90 -18.09 -11.03
CA MET A 23 -18.64 -19.25 -11.89
C MET A 23 -17.29 -19.92 -11.62
N CYS A 24 -16.27 -19.14 -11.20
CA CYS A 24 -14.92 -19.68 -11.02
C CYS A 24 -14.09 -19.01 -9.92
N CYS A 25 -14.44 -17.82 -9.43
CA CYS A 25 -13.60 -17.09 -8.48
C CYS A 25 -14.05 -17.23 -7.03
N VAL A 26 -15.37 -17.14 -6.79
CA VAL A 26 -15.97 -17.11 -5.46
C VAL A 26 -17.12 -18.11 -5.42
N SER A 27 -17.26 -18.88 -4.34
CA SER A 27 -18.42 -19.75 -4.17
C SER A 27 -19.64 -18.94 -3.72
N GLU A 28 -20.85 -19.44 -3.99
CA GLU A 28 -22.09 -18.84 -3.47
C GLU A 28 -22.10 -18.79 -1.93
N GLU A 29 -21.41 -19.71 -1.27
CA GLU A 29 -21.26 -19.74 0.19
C GLU A 29 -20.43 -18.56 0.70
N VAL A 30 -19.30 -18.28 0.05
CA VAL A 30 -18.42 -17.15 0.41
C VAL A 30 -19.07 -15.81 0.09
N GLU A 31 -19.72 -15.68 -1.06
CA GLU A 31 -20.46 -14.45 -1.41
C GLU A 31 -21.55 -14.14 -0.38
N ARG A 32 -22.33 -15.16 -0.01
CA ARG A 32 -23.37 -15.02 1.00
C ARG A 32 -22.80 -14.69 2.37
N ALA A 33 -21.70 -15.33 2.77
CA ALA A 33 -21.01 -15.01 4.01
C ALA A 33 -20.58 -13.53 4.05
N LEU A 34 -20.02 -13.02 2.96
CA LEU A 34 -19.61 -11.61 2.84
C LEU A 34 -20.78 -10.61 2.94
N ARG A 35 -22.01 -11.00 2.58
CA ARG A 35 -23.20 -10.15 2.76
C ARG A 35 -23.88 -10.31 4.11
N GLU A 36 -23.84 -11.50 4.71
CA GLU A 36 -24.73 -11.84 5.83
C GLU A 36 -24.02 -11.95 7.17
N TRP A 37 -22.72 -12.20 7.18
CA TRP A 37 -21.98 -12.32 8.43
C TRP A 37 -21.66 -10.95 9.04
N PRO A 38 -21.54 -10.88 10.38
CA PRO A 38 -20.88 -9.74 11.02
C PRO A 38 -19.48 -9.54 10.43
N LEU A 39 -19.09 -8.28 10.21
CA LEU A 39 -17.82 -7.93 9.57
C LEU A 39 -16.61 -8.57 10.28
N GLU A 40 -16.66 -8.68 11.60
CA GLU A 40 -15.58 -9.25 12.42
C GLU A 40 -15.40 -10.76 12.19
N GLN A 41 -16.42 -11.45 11.67
CA GLN A 41 -16.36 -12.88 11.33
C GLN A 41 -15.84 -13.12 9.91
N ILE A 42 -15.80 -12.09 9.06
CA ILE A 42 -15.20 -12.17 7.73
C ILE A 42 -13.68 -12.33 7.91
N THR A 43 -13.13 -13.38 7.31
CA THR A 43 -11.71 -13.72 7.42
C THR A 43 -10.90 -13.17 6.25
N ALA A 44 -9.57 -13.16 6.37
CA ALA A 44 -8.64 -12.85 5.29
C ALA A 44 -8.94 -13.66 4.02
N ARG A 45 -9.26 -14.95 4.16
CA ARG A 45 -9.58 -15.82 3.03
C ARG A 45 -10.83 -15.36 2.26
N HIS A 46 -11.88 -14.95 2.96
CA HIS A 46 -13.09 -14.44 2.31
C HIS A 46 -12.76 -13.18 1.48
N LEU A 47 -12.00 -12.24 2.06
CA LEU A 47 -11.61 -11.01 1.36
C LEU A 47 -10.56 -11.25 0.26
N TYR A 48 -9.72 -12.28 0.39
CA TYR A 48 -8.81 -12.72 -0.66
C TYR A 48 -9.57 -13.18 -1.90
N GLU A 49 -10.58 -14.03 -1.74
CA GLU A 49 -11.43 -14.48 -2.85
C GLU A 49 -12.22 -13.32 -3.46
N TYR A 50 -12.81 -12.49 -2.60
CA TYR A 50 -13.50 -11.28 -3.01
C TYR A 50 -12.61 -10.36 -3.85
N ASN A 51 -11.46 -9.91 -3.34
CA ASN A 51 -10.59 -8.99 -4.06
C ASN A 51 -9.95 -9.64 -5.29
N GLY A 52 -9.60 -10.93 -5.21
CA GLY A 52 -8.99 -11.69 -6.31
C GLY A 52 -9.97 -12.06 -7.44
N SER A 53 -11.28 -11.93 -7.22
CA SER A 53 -12.26 -12.30 -8.23
C SER A 53 -12.31 -11.36 -9.44
N ALA A 54 -12.74 -11.93 -10.56
CA ALA A 54 -13.19 -11.13 -11.70
C ALA A 54 -14.40 -10.29 -11.28
N LYS A 55 -14.38 -9.02 -11.71
CA LYS A 55 -15.24 -7.94 -11.23
C LYS A 55 -15.45 -6.90 -12.33
N GLY A 56 -16.49 -6.08 -12.20
CA GLY A 56 -16.78 -4.97 -13.10
C GLY A 56 -15.72 -3.86 -13.06
N ILE A 57 -15.63 -3.11 -14.17
CA ILE A 57 -14.74 -1.95 -14.29
C ILE A 57 -15.16 -0.82 -13.32
N VAL A 58 -16.44 -0.75 -12.97
CA VAL A 58 -16.97 0.20 -11.98
C VAL A 58 -17.54 -0.61 -10.82
N GLN A 59 -17.12 -0.27 -9.61
CA GLN A 59 -17.49 -1.01 -8.41
C GLN A 59 -18.76 -0.46 -7.75
N PRO A 60 -19.66 -1.33 -7.23
CA PRO A 60 -20.79 -0.90 -6.42
C PRO A 60 -20.31 -0.28 -5.10
N VAL A 61 -20.47 1.03 -4.96
CA VAL A 61 -19.96 1.78 -3.80
C VAL A 61 -20.48 1.26 -2.46
N GLN A 62 -21.75 0.86 -2.40
CA GLN A 62 -22.36 0.36 -1.16
C GLN A 62 -21.68 -0.92 -0.65
N GLU A 63 -21.35 -1.84 -1.54
CA GLU A 63 -20.61 -3.07 -1.24
C GLU A 63 -19.21 -2.77 -0.72
N VAL A 64 -18.46 -1.94 -1.46
CA VAL A 64 -17.08 -1.60 -1.07
C VAL A 64 -17.09 -0.92 0.29
N LYS A 65 -17.98 0.05 0.52
CA LYS A 65 -18.10 0.76 1.80
C LYS A 65 -18.49 -0.15 2.96
N HIS A 66 -19.32 -1.16 2.72
CA HIS A 66 -19.71 -2.12 3.74
C HIS A 66 -18.52 -2.99 4.18
N LEU A 67 -17.75 -3.52 3.24
CA LEU A 67 -16.64 -4.43 3.52
C LEU A 67 -15.34 -3.71 3.93
N LEU A 68 -15.22 -2.41 3.63
CA LEU A 68 -14.00 -1.63 3.81
C LEU A 68 -13.43 -1.66 5.24
N PRO A 69 -14.23 -1.50 6.31
CA PRO A 69 -13.70 -1.54 7.66
C PRO A 69 -12.92 -2.81 7.94
N ARG A 70 -13.45 -3.97 7.51
CA ARG A 70 -12.79 -5.25 7.72
C ARG A 70 -11.58 -5.45 6.81
N MET A 71 -11.61 -4.96 5.58
CA MET A 71 -10.44 -4.97 4.70
C MET A 71 -9.26 -4.21 5.34
N LEU A 72 -9.51 -3.01 5.85
CA LEU A 72 -8.47 -2.19 6.49
C LEU A 72 -7.98 -2.80 7.82
N ASP A 73 -8.88 -3.44 8.56
CA ASP A 73 -8.56 -4.14 9.82
C ASP A 73 -7.56 -5.27 9.59
N LEU A 74 -7.88 -6.15 8.64
CA LEU A 74 -7.02 -7.29 8.26
C LEU A 74 -5.68 -6.83 7.68
N LEU A 75 -5.69 -5.80 6.83
CA LEU A 75 -4.45 -5.20 6.36
C LEU A 75 -3.61 -4.71 7.55
N SER A 76 -4.21 -4.02 8.53
CA SER A 76 -3.51 -3.55 9.73
C SER A 76 -3.01 -4.67 10.65
N GLU A 77 -3.57 -5.87 10.55
CA GLU A 77 -3.13 -7.09 11.24
C GLU A 77 -2.04 -7.85 10.48
N GLY A 78 -1.88 -7.57 9.18
CA GLY A 78 -0.82 -8.13 8.33
C GLY A 78 -1.29 -9.34 7.55
N GLU A 79 -2.60 -9.45 7.41
CA GLU A 79 -3.26 -10.49 6.65
C GLU A 79 -3.27 -10.16 5.17
N GLU A 80 -2.99 -11.17 4.36
CA GLU A 80 -3.06 -11.07 2.90
C GLU A 80 -4.51 -11.18 2.44
N ILE A 81 -5.06 -10.08 1.92
CA ILE A 81 -6.42 -10.03 1.35
C ILE A 81 -6.41 -9.97 -0.18
N HIS A 82 -5.26 -10.18 -0.81
CA HIS A 82 -5.08 -10.27 -2.26
C HIS A 82 -3.74 -10.98 -2.58
N HIS A 83 -3.57 -11.47 -3.81
CA HIS A 83 -2.33 -12.14 -4.24
C HIS A 83 -1.14 -11.19 -4.46
N SER A 84 -1.38 -9.89 -4.44
CA SER A 84 -0.38 -8.84 -4.65
C SER A 84 -0.83 -7.61 -3.88
N ILE A 85 0.06 -7.06 -3.06
CA ILE A 85 -0.25 -5.96 -2.13
C ILE A 85 -0.75 -4.72 -2.88
N GLU A 86 -0.18 -4.45 -4.05
CA GLU A 86 -0.53 -3.32 -4.94
C GLU A 86 -2.03 -3.31 -5.30
N LEU A 87 -2.67 -4.48 -5.29
CA LEU A 87 -4.04 -4.66 -5.73
C LEU A 87 -5.02 -4.84 -4.56
N SER A 88 -4.55 -4.89 -3.32
CA SER A 88 -5.39 -5.12 -2.13
C SER A 88 -6.53 -4.10 -1.97
N LEU A 89 -6.36 -2.88 -2.49
CA LEU A 89 -7.36 -1.80 -2.42
C LEU A 89 -7.97 -1.43 -3.78
N ILE A 90 -7.75 -2.23 -4.84
CA ILE A 90 -8.21 -1.89 -6.21
C ILE A 90 -9.70 -1.58 -6.28
N ARG A 91 -10.54 -2.27 -5.51
CA ARG A 91 -11.99 -2.05 -5.53
C ARG A 91 -12.40 -0.65 -5.08
N LEU A 92 -11.61 -0.01 -4.21
CA LEU A 92 -11.84 1.37 -3.80
C LEU A 92 -11.57 2.35 -4.95
N GLY A 93 -10.48 2.14 -5.70
CA GLY A 93 -10.12 3.01 -6.81
C GLY A 93 -11.02 2.84 -8.05
N LEU A 94 -11.76 1.74 -8.13
CA LEU A 94 -12.77 1.51 -9.16
C LEU A 94 -14.17 2.02 -8.77
N CYS A 95 -14.33 2.61 -7.57
CA CYS A 95 -15.55 3.33 -7.23
C CYS A 95 -15.62 4.67 -8.00
N PRO A 96 -16.81 5.13 -8.43
CA PRO A 96 -16.98 6.41 -9.10
C PRO A 96 -16.39 7.61 -8.32
N GLU A 97 -16.00 8.66 -9.04
CA GLU A 97 -15.59 9.92 -8.41
C GLU A 97 -16.72 10.49 -7.53
N GLY A 98 -16.37 11.07 -6.37
CA GLY A 98 -17.35 11.56 -5.39
C GLY A 98 -18.02 10.47 -4.55
N SER A 99 -17.57 9.21 -4.63
CA SER A 99 -18.09 8.12 -3.80
C SER A 99 -17.87 8.32 -2.31
N TRP A 100 -16.84 9.07 -1.92
CA TRP A 100 -16.44 9.26 -0.52
C TRP A 100 -16.84 10.65 -0.03
N ASN A 101 -17.53 10.72 1.11
CA ASN A 101 -17.75 11.99 1.79
C ASN A 101 -16.49 12.43 2.56
N ASP A 102 -16.46 13.69 3.01
CA ASP A 102 -15.28 14.23 3.68
C ASP A 102 -14.88 13.48 4.96
N ALA A 103 -15.85 12.95 5.71
CA ALA A 103 -15.56 12.20 6.93
C ALA A 103 -14.92 10.84 6.63
N GLU A 104 -15.49 10.11 5.66
CA GLU A 104 -14.93 8.86 5.13
C GLU A 104 -13.52 9.12 4.60
N ARG A 105 -13.35 10.13 3.74
CA ARG A 105 -12.06 10.45 3.15
C ARG A 105 -10.99 10.76 4.19
N ARG A 106 -11.31 11.58 5.20
CA ARG A 106 -10.36 11.90 6.28
C ARG A 106 -9.90 10.67 7.06
N VAL A 107 -10.80 9.72 7.31
CA VAL A 107 -10.47 8.48 8.02
C VAL A 107 -9.59 7.58 7.16
N LEU A 108 -9.88 7.49 5.87
CA LEU A 108 -9.08 6.74 4.91
C LEU A 108 -7.67 7.34 4.78
N ASP A 109 -7.53 8.66 4.64
CA ASP A 109 -6.23 9.32 4.55
C ASP A 109 -5.40 9.13 5.84
N ARG A 110 -6.04 9.18 7.02
CA ARG A 110 -5.36 8.85 8.29
C ARG A 110 -4.93 7.40 8.37
N PHE A 111 -5.77 6.47 7.91
CA PHE A 111 -5.39 5.05 7.83
C PHE A 111 -4.16 4.88 6.93
N ALA A 112 -4.16 5.50 5.75
CA ALA A 112 -3.06 5.38 4.79
C ALA A 112 -1.73 5.86 5.40
N LEU A 113 -1.74 7.02 6.07
CA LEU A 113 -0.57 7.54 6.77
C LEU A 113 -0.10 6.61 7.90
N ALA A 114 -1.02 6.12 8.74
CA ALA A 114 -0.68 5.24 9.85
C ALA A 114 -0.14 3.89 9.35
N TYR A 115 -0.77 3.31 8.34
CA TYR A 115 -0.32 2.07 7.73
C TYR A 115 1.06 2.23 7.09
N PHE A 116 1.27 3.30 6.31
CA PHE A 116 2.57 3.55 5.70
C PHE A 116 3.68 3.82 6.73
N ALA A 117 3.37 4.49 7.84
CA ALA A 117 4.33 4.64 8.94
C ALA A 117 4.80 3.29 9.49
N LEU A 118 3.91 2.30 9.65
CA LEU A 118 4.29 0.94 10.07
C LEU A 118 5.28 0.28 9.11
N ILE A 119 5.10 0.50 7.80
CA ILE A 119 6.04 0.04 6.77
C ILE A 119 7.40 0.69 6.95
N LEU A 120 7.42 2.02 7.13
CA LEU A 120 8.66 2.79 7.30
C LEU A 120 9.43 2.43 8.57
N HIS A 121 8.74 1.98 9.62
CA HIS A 121 9.34 1.52 10.88
C HIS A 121 9.75 0.04 10.85
N GLY A 122 9.53 -0.68 9.74
CA GLY A 122 9.87 -2.09 9.62
C GLY A 122 9.10 -3.00 10.58
N GLU A 123 7.94 -2.55 11.06
CA GLU A 123 7.13 -3.28 12.06
C GLU A 123 6.31 -4.43 11.43
N ARG A 124 6.48 -4.67 10.12
CA ARG A 124 5.69 -5.64 9.36
C ARG A 124 6.56 -6.80 8.90
N ARG A 125 6.05 -8.01 9.11
CA ARG A 125 6.82 -9.26 9.05
C ARG A 125 7.04 -9.82 7.64
N TRP A 126 6.27 -9.36 6.65
CA TRP A 126 6.23 -9.93 5.31
C TRP A 126 6.35 -8.83 4.28
N HIS A 127 7.30 -8.98 3.34
CA HIS A 127 7.49 -8.44 1.97
C HIS A 127 6.69 -7.21 1.46
N GLU A 128 6.08 -6.40 2.32
CA GLU A 128 5.37 -5.18 1.98
C GLU A 128 6.42 -4.10 1.74
N GLU A 129 6.89 -4.03 0.50
CA GLU A 129 7.87 -3.01 0.11
C GLU A 129 7.21 -1.62 0.03
N PRO A 130 7.88 -0.56 0.49
CA PRO A 130 7.28 0.77 0.54
C PRO A 130 6.73 1.26 -0.80
N LEU A 131 7.43 1.01 -1.92
CA LEU A 131 6.96 1.43 -3.24
C LEU A 131 5.68 0.68 -3.67
N SER A 132 5.57 -0.61 -3.37
CA SER A 132 4.36 -1.39 -3.62
C SER A 132 3.18 -0.93 -2.76
N VAL A 133 3.44 -0.52 -1.52
CA VAL A 133 2.40 0.06 -0.65
C VAL A 133 1.95 1.44 -1.14
N LEU A 134 2.86 2.29 -1.61
CA LEU A 134 2.51 3.56 -2.27
C LEU A 134 1.63 3.30 -3.51
N LEU A 135 1.97 2.28 -4.30
CA LEU A 135 1.18 1.86 -5.45
C LEU A 135 -0.19 1.30 -5.05
N MET A 136 -0.28 0.51 -3.97
CA MET A 136 -1.56 0.04 -3.41
C MET A 136 -2.50 1.20 -3.10
N PHE A 137 -2.00 2.24 -2.43
CA PHE A 137 -2.79 3.42 -2.12
C PHE A 137 -3.15 4.23 -3.38
N HIS A 138 -2.22 4.37 -4.34
CA HIS A 138 -2.54 4.98 -5.62
C HIS A 138 -3.68 4.26 -6.35
N ILE A 139 -3.56 2.93 -6.47
CA ILE A 139 -4.55 2.06 -7.11
C ILE A 139 -5.89 2.11 -6.35
N GLY A 140 -5.87 2.28 -5.03
CA GLY A 140 -7.05 2.48 -4.20
C GLY A 140 -7.69 3.87 -4.29
N GLY A 141 -7.13 4.80 -5.09
CA GLY A 141 -7.68 6.16 -5.25
C GLY A 141 -7.24 7.17 -4.18
N PHE A 142 -6.15 6.88 -3.45
CA PHE A 142 -5.60 7.78 -2.45
C PHE A 142 -4.61 8.76 -3.07
N ALA A 143 -4.43 9.91 -2.39
CA ALA A 143 -3.37 10.83 -2.74
C ALA A 143 -2.06 10.30 -2.15
N VAL A 144 -1.03 10.15 -3.00
CA VAL A 144 0.25 9.55 -2.60
C VAL A 144 1.21 10.59 -2.00
N GLN A 145 1.03 11.88 -2.34
CA GLN A 145 1.94 12.94 -1.89
C GLN A 145 2.14 12.98 -0.37
N PRO A 146 1.08 12.89 0.48
CA PRO A 146 1.28 12.91 1.93
C PRO A 146 2.10 11.72 2.46
N LEU A 147 2.05 10.56 1.79
CA LEU A 147 2.85 9.39 2.15
C LEU A 147 4.32 9.58 1.77
N LEU A 148 4.58 10.17 0.60
CA LEU A 148 5.93 10.54 0.17
C LEU A 148 6.55 11.61 1.10
N ASP A 149 5.74 12.61 1.50
CA ASP A 149 6.17 13.64 2.45
C ASP A 149 6.51 13.02 3.81
N LEU A 150 5.70 12.07 4.29
CA LEU A 150 5.97 11.31 5.52
C LEU A 150 7.32 10.58 5.44
N TRP A 151 7.62 9.92 4.32
CA TRP A 151 8.90 9.24 4.13
C TRP A 151 10.08 10.19 4.13
N LEU A 152 9.94 11.31 3.41
CA LEU A 152 10.96 12.34 3.33
C LEU A 152 11.28 12.95 4.70
N GLN A 153 10.26 13.13 5.54
CA GLN A 153 10.37 13.77 6.86
C GLN A 153 10.75 12.79 7.98
N SER A 154 10.66 11.48 7.76
CA SER A 154 11.01 10.48 8.78
C SER A 154 12.52 10.50 9.07
N GLU A 155 12.88 10.71 10.33
CA GLU A 155 14.27 10.67 10.81
C GLU A 155 14.68 9.29 11.34
N ASP A 156 13.78 8.31 11.31
CA ASP A 156 14.09 6.95 11.72
C ASP A 156 15.08 6.32 10.72
N PRO A 157 16.26 5.83 11.15
CA PRO A 157 17.19 5.13 10.28
C PRO A 157 16.57 3.91 9.59
N VAL A 158 15.57 3.24 10.20
CA VAL A 158 14.84 2.13 9.57
C VAL A 158 14.11 2.62 8.31
N SER A 159 13.54 3.82 8.33
CA SER A 159 12.89 4.41 7.16
C SER A 159 13.87 4.65 6.01
N THR A 160 15.14 4.93 6.32
CA THR A 160 16.21 5.06 5.33
C THR A 160 16.67 3.70 4.81
N VAL A 161 16.70 2.66 5.65
CA VAL A 161 16.88 1.27 5.19
C VAL A 161 15.78 0.90 4.20
N GLN A 162 14.52 1.18 4.54
CA GLN A 162 13.37 0.93 3.66
C GLN A 162 13.49 1.67 2.30
N PHE A 163 14.10 2.86 2.29
CA PHE A 163 14.38 3.59 1.06
C PHE A 163 15.41 2.86 0.19
N VAL A 164 16.50 2.38 0.79
CA VAL A 164 17.51 1.61 0.05
C VAL A 164 16.90 0.32 -0.50
N THR A 165 16.21 -0.45 0.35
CA THR A 165 15.64 -1.75 -0.04
C THR A 165 14.60 -1.60 -1.14
N GLY A 166 13.65 -0.68 -0.98
CA GLY A 166 12.53 -0.51 -1.91
C GLY A 166 12.91 0.17 -3.23
N THR A 167 14.09 0.78 -3.35
CA THR A 167 14.44 1.56 -4.57
C THR A 167 15.59 0.98 -5.37
N TYR A 168 16.47 0.19 -4.74
CA TYR A 168 17.70 -0.33 -5.36
C TYR A 168 17.43 -1.05 -6.69
N TRP A 169 16.55 -2.06 -6.66
CA TRP A 169 16.20 -2.83 -7.86
C TRP A 169 15.13 -2.14 -8.70
N ASP A 170 14.19 -1.46 -8.07
CA ASP A 170 12.95 -1.11 -8.75
C ASP A 170 12.95 0.29 -9.33
N PHE A 171 13.95 1.12 -9.09
CA PHE A 171 13.94 2.49 -9.58
C PHE A 171 15.22 2.92 -10.31
N TRP A 172 16.38 2.72 -9.71
CA TRP A 172 17.57 3.49 -10.10
C TRP A 172 18.14 3.18 -11.48
N GLU A 173 18.09 1.92 -11.93
CA GLU A 173 18.66 1.50 -13.22
C GLU A 173 18.06 2.28 -14.41
N ASP A 174 16.72 2.38 -14.45
CA ASP A 174 15.99 3.02 -15.54
C ASP A 174 15.42 4.40 -15.14
N ARG A 175 15.66 4.84 -13.90
CA ARG A 175 15.01 5.99 -13.24
C ARG A 175 13.48 5.94 -13.38
N LYS A 176 12.94 4.73 -13.34
CA LYS A 176 11.52 4.41 -13.58
C LYS A 176 11.14 3.26 -12.68
N TYR A 177 9.99 3.38 -12.02
CA TYR A 177 9.52 2.34 -11.12
C TYR A 177 9.14 1.07 -11.89
N ARG A 178 9.82 -0.04 -11.59
CA ARG A 178 9.66 -1.36 -12.18
C ARG A 178 8.70 -2.20 -11.34
N ASN A 179 7.42 -2.13 -11.67
CA ASN A 179 6.41 -3.00 -11.09
C ASN A 179 5.37 -3.36 -12.15
N ALA A 180 4.95 -4.62 -12.18
CA ALA A 180 4.00 -5.13 -13.18
C ALA A 180 2.67 -4.35 -13.18
N PHE A 181 2.22 -3.91 -12.00
CA PHE A 181 0.97 -3.19 -11.80
C PHE A 181 1.10 -1.66 -11.94
N ALA A 182 2.32 -1.15 -12.15
CA ALA A 182 2.56 0.27 -12.36
C ALA A 182 2.52 0.68 -13.84
N SER A 183 2.60 -0.27 -14.78
CA SER A 183 2.93 -0.01 -16.19
C SER A 183 2.00 0.98 -16.91
N ASP A 184 0.69 0.93 -16.62
CA ASP A 184 -0.35 1.82 -17.14
C ASP A 184 -0.65 3.02 -16.23
N ARG A 185 0.05 3.14 -15.09
CA ARG A 185 -0.14 4.18 -14.08
C ARG A 185 0.79 5.36 -14.30
N HIS A 186 0.65 6.01 -15.45
CA HIS A 186 1.54 7.09 -15.87
C HIS A 186 1.62 8.25 -14.87
N ALA A 187 0.49 8.65 -14.27
CA ALA A 187 0.47 9.72 -13.27
C ALA A 187 1.27 9.36 -12.01
N PHE A 188 1.12 8.13 -11.51
CA PHE A 188 1.91 7.63 -10.39
C PHE A 188 3.40 7.57 -10.71
N GLN A 189 3.75 6.99 -11.86
CA GLN A 189 5.14 6.90 -12.29
C GLN A 189 5.79 8.27 -12.43
N ALA A 190 5.09 9.24 -13.03
CA ALA A 190 5.59 10.61 -13.16
C ALA A 190 5.77 11.28 -11.80
N GLN A 191 4.81 11.13 -10.88
CA GLN A 191 4.89 11.69 -9.54
C GLN A 191 6.07 11.07 -8.75
N LEU A 192 6.19 9.75 -8.75
CA LEU A 192 7.26 9.04 -8.05
C LEU A 192 8.63 9.38 -8.65
N GLN A 193 8.75 9.41 -9.99
CA GLN A 193 9.99 9.81 -10.65
C GLN A 193 10.38 11.25 -10.31
N ALA A 194 9.44 12.19 -10.38
CA ALA A 194 9.70 13.58 -10.01
C ALA A 194 10.16 13.69 -8.54
N TRP A 195 9.52 12.96 -7.63
CA TRP A 195 9.90 12.95 -6.21
C TRP A 195 11.29 12.33 -5.97
N MET A 196 11.60 11.21 -6.62
CA MET A 196 12.90 10.51 -6.49
C MET A 196 14.06 11.30 -7.11
N LEU A 197 13.80 12.06 -8.17
CA LEU A 197 14.82 12.82 -8.89
C LEU A 197 14.95 14.28 -8.42
N ASP A 198 14.08 14.74 -7.53
CA ASP A 198 14.17 16.07 -6.95
C ASP A 198 15.51 16.25 -6.19
N PRO A 199 16.31 17.29 -6.50
CA PRO A 199 17.63 17.47 -5.89
C PRO A 199 17.60 17.61 -4.36
N VAL A 200 16.55 18.24 -3.81
CA VAL A 200 16.40 18.45 -2.36
C VAL A 200 16.09 17.12 -1.68
N HIS A 201 15.22 16.31 -2.28
CA HIS A 201 14.90 14.98 -1.74
C HIS A 201 16.11 14.05 -1.79
N ARG A 202 16.85 14.05 -2.91
CA ARG A 202 18.08 13.25 -3.06
C ARG A 202 19.12 13.64 -2.02
N GLN A 203 19.37 14.94 -1.86
CA GLN A 203 20.28 15.45 -0.82
C GLN A 203 19.82 15.06 0.58
N ARG A 204 18.50 15.06 0.84
CA ARG A 204 17.94 14.67 2.13
C ARG A 204 18.23 13.21 2.45
N PHE A 205 17.95 12.28 1.54
CA PHE A 205 18.24 10.86 1.74
C PHE A 205 19.74 10.56 1.80
N ALA A 206 20.56 11.21 0.96
CA ALA A 206 22.02 11.08 1.05
C ALA A 206 22.53 11.50 2.43
N SER A 207 22.00 12.60 2.97
CA SER A 207 22.37 13.06 4.33
C SER A 207 21.94 12.06 5.41
N LYS A 208 20.75 11.45 5.29
CA LYS A 208 20.28 10.41 6.22
C LYS A 208 21.19 9.17 6.21
N MET A 209 21.67 8.77 5.03
CA MET A 209 22.58 7.63 4.86
C MET A 209 23.98 7.87 5.45
N LEU A 210 24.38 9.13 5.66
CA LEU A 210 25.65 9.48 6.31
C LEU A 210 25.54 9.55 7.84
N THR A 211 24.35 9.38 8.41
CA THR A 211 24.18 9.43 9.87
C THR A 211 24.80 8.20 10.54
N PRO A 212 25.40 8.34 11.74
CA PRO A 212 25.93 7.19 12.48
C PRO A 212 24.86 6.13 12.79
N ALA A 213 23.62 6.56 13.01
CA ALA A 213 22.50 5.66 13.30
C ALA A 213 22.15 4.77 12.10
N PHE A 214 22.11 5.33 10.88
CA PHE A 214 21.92 4.53 9.68
C PHE A 214 23.10 3.60 9.44
N GLN A 215 24.34 4.08 9.55
CA GLN A 215 25.54 3.26 9.32
C GLN A 215 25.57 2.03 10.23
N ALA A 216 25.34 2.22 11.54
CA ALA A 216 25.27 1.12 12.50
C ALA A 216 24.15 0.12 12.16
N LEU A 217 23.02 0.59 11.64
CA LEU A 217 21.92 -0.26 11.23
C LEU A 217 22.23 -1.02 9.92
N ALA A 218 22.87 -0.35 8.97
CA ALA A 218 23.26 -0.91 7.68
C ALA A 218 24.27 -2.06 7.83
N ASP A 219 25.20 -1.94 8.78
CA ASP A 219 26.21 -2.97 9.08
C ASP A 219 25.60 -4.29 9.59
N VAL A 220 24.42 -4.23 10.21
CA VAL A 220 23.73 -5.40 10.77
C VAL A 220 22.54 -5.86 9.92
N GLN A 221 22.23 -5.18 8.82
CA GLN A 221 21.18 -5.63 7.91
C GLN A 221 21.58 -6.95 7.23
N PRO A 222 20.69 -7.95 7.18
CA PRO A 222 20.94 -9.16 6.43
C PRO A 222 21.01 -8.85 4.92
N PRO A 223 21.68 -9.71 4.12
CA PRO A 223 21.61 -9.61 2.68
C PRO A 223 20.17 -9.80 2.19
N ILE A 224 19.82 -9.13 1.09
CA ILE A 224 18.54 -9.29 0.41
C ILE A 224 18.77 -10.14 -0.84
N GLY A 225 18.25 -11.36 -0.81
CA GLY A 225 18.60 -12.38 -1.79
C GLY A 225 20.10 -12.70 -1.74
N HIS A 226 20.81 -12.41 -2.83
CA HIS A 226 22.27 -12.60 -2.93
C HIS A 226 23.07 -11.30 -2.76
N MET A 227 22.41 -10.16 -2.57
CA MET A 227 23.05 -8.86 -2.51
C MET A 227 23.28 -8.43 -1.04
N PRO A 228 24.52 -8.15 -0.62
CA PRO A 228 24.79 -7.54 0.68
C PRO A 228 24.12 -6.16 0.78
N PHE A 229 23.47 -5.87 1.90
CA PHE A 229 22.77 -4.59 2.09
C PHE A 229 23.71 -3.38 1.93
N LEU A 230 24.95 -3.47 2.44
CA LEU A 230 25.93 -2.39 2.29
C LEU A 230 26.22 -2.05 0.82
N MET A 231 26.32 -3.06 -0.05
CA MET A 231 26.49 -2.82 -1.49
C MET A 231 25.27 -2.14 -2.12
N MET A 232 24.06 -2.48 -1.64
CA MET A 232 22.85 -1.78 -2.06
C MET A 232 22.88 -0.32 -1.62
N ALA A 233 23.24 -0.07 -0.35
CA ALA A 233 23.34 1.27 0.21
C ALA A 233 24.38 2.12 -0.53
N GLU A 234 25.56 1.59 -0.82
CA GLU A 234 26.57 2.26 -1.64
C GLU A 234 26.04 2.60 -3.04
N GLY A 235 25.42 1.63 -3.72
CA GLY A 235 24.84 1.85 -5.04
C GLY A 235 23.75 2.90 -5.05
N VAL A 236 22.83 2.90 -4.06
CA VAL A 236 21.82 3.95 -3.92
C VAL A 236 22.47 5.30 -3.61
N PHE A 237 23.46 5.35 -2.72
CA PHE A 237 24.14 6.60 -2.36
C PHE A 237 24.83 7.26 -3.57
N ASP A 238 25.50 6.47 -4.40
CA ASP A 238 26.09 6.95 -5.65
C ASP A 238 25.02 7.53 -6.57
N GLN A 239 23.86 6.87 -6.68
CA GLN A 239 22.73 7.37 -7.46
C GLN A 239 22.10 8.63 -6.87
N LEU A 240 22.21 8.89 -5.57
CA LEU A 240 21.71 10.11 -4.93
C LEU A 240 22.64 11.31 -5.10
N THR A 241 23.94 11.08 -5.35
CA THR A 241 24.97 12.14 -5.37
C THR A 241 25.43 12.57 -6.77
N GLN A 242 24.99 11.87 -7.82
CA GLN A 242 25.24 12.23 -9.24
C GLN A 242 24.43 13.42 -9.76
#